data_AF-A0A2U0RYB9-F1
#
_entry.id   AF-A0A2U0RYB9-F1
#
_cell.length_a   1.000
_cell.length_b   1.000
_cell.length_c   1.000
_cell.angle_alpha   90.00
_cell.angle_beta   90.00
_cell.angle_gamma   90.00
#
_symmetry.space_group_name_H-M   'P 1'
#
loop_
_entity.id
_entity.type
_entity.pdbx_description
1 polymer ?
#
loop_
_entity_poly.entity_id
_entity_poly.type
_entity_poly.pdbx_seq_one_letter_code
_entity_poly.pdbx_strand_id
1 'polypeptide(L)'
;MTKKQKTVIQISLMAVMSALAAVGTLIIQIPNGMGGYFNVGDVMIFVSALTFSPLVGGVAGGLGSALADALMGYLVFAPATLVIKGLEGSLAGAITNKKSVFRDVFAVVAAGAEMVIGYFLFELFVLQWGLSLSLAEIPMNIAQVAVGGLVGIPVALILRRRLPELLRD
;
A
#
# COMPACT_ATOMS: atom_id res chain seq x y z
N MET A 1 -23.03 -13.19 -11.07
CA MET A 1 -23.04 -13.07 -9.60
C MET A 1 -24.10 -12.08 -9.17
N THR A 2 -24.80 -12.34 -8.08
CA THR A 2 -25.68 -11.35 -7.44
C THR A 2 -24.85 -10.21 -6.83
N LYS A 3 -25.46 -9.04 -6.64
CA LYS A 3 -24.82 -7.90 -5.95
C LYS A 3 -24.26 -8.33 -4.58
N LYS A 4 -25.02 -9.15 -3.85
CA LYS A 4 -24.66 -9.68 -2.53
C LYS A 4 -23.39 -10.54 -2.59
N GLN A 5 -23.26 -11.42 -3.58
CA GLN A 5 -22.05 -12.22 -3.78
C GLN A 5 -20.82 -11.36 -4.07
N LYS A 6 -20.94 -10.33 -4.92
CA LYS A 6 -19.82 -9.42 -5.23
C LYS A 6 -19.33 -8.70 -3.98
N THR A 7 -20.25 -8.18 -3.18
CA THR A 7 -19.91 -7.52 -1.90
C THR A 7 -19.20 -8.46 -0.93
N VAL A 8 -19.66 -9.71 -0.78
CA VAL A 8 -19.01 -10.69 0.10
C VAL A 8 -17.58 -10.99 -0.35
N ILE A 9 -17.35 -11.16 -1.66
CA ILE A 9 -16.01 -11.38 -2.20
C ILE A 9 -15.12 -10.17 -1.93
N GLN A 10 -15.59 -8.96 -2.23
CA GLN A 10 -14.81 -7.73 -2.00
C GLN A 10 -14.45 -7.56 -0.52
N ILE A 11 -15.39 -7.77 0.41
CA ILE A 11 -15.11 -7.68 1.85
C ILE A 11 -14.09 -8.74 2.28
N SER A 12 -14.21 -9.96 1.76
CA SER A 12 -13.27 -11.05 2.07
C SER A 12 -11.86 -10.72 1.56
N LEU A 13 -11.76 -10.20 0.34
CA LEU A 13 -10.48 -9.77 -0.24
C LEU A 13 -9.89 -8.60 0.54
N MET A 14 -10.70 -7.60 0.94
CA MET A 14 -10.24 -6.51 1.80
C MET A 14 -9.63 -7.04 3.10
N ALA A 15 -10.35 -7.91 3.81
CA ALA A 15 -9.86 -8.47 5.08
C ALA A 15 -8.56 -9.27 4.90
N VAL A 16 -8.51 -10.18 3.92
CA VAL A 16 -7.32 -11.02 3.67
C VAL A 16 -6.13 -10.16 3.23
N MET A 17 -6.33 -9.21 2.32
CA MET A 17 -5.25 -8.37 1.81
C MET A 17 -4.76 -7.37 2.87
N SER A 18 -5.63 -6.82 3.73
CA SER A 18 -5.20 -6.02 4.88
C SER A 18 -4.37 -6.85 5.86
N ALA A 19 -4.77 -8.10 6.15
CA ALA A 19 -4.00 -8.98 7.02
C ALA A 19 -2.62 -9.30 6.42
N LEU A 20 -2.56 -9.59 5.11
CA LEU A 20 -1.29 -9.86 4.43
C LEU A 20 -0.38 -8.63 4.38
N ALA A 21 -0.93 -7.44 4.14
CA ALA A 21 -0.17 -6.20 4.22
C ALA A 21 0.41 -6.01 5.63
N ALA A 22 -0.41 -6.12 6.67
CA ALA A 22 0.04 -6.02 8.06
C ALA A 22 1.14 -7.04 8.40
N VAL A 23 0.95 -8.31 8.04
CA VAL A 23 1.93 -9.38 8.31
C VAL A 23 3.23 -9.16 7.55
N GLY A 24 3.15 -8.73 6.28
CA GLY A 24 4.34 -8.38 5.50
C GLY A 24 5.16 -7.29 6.16
N THR A 25 4.48 -6.28 6.70
CA THR A 25 5.11 -5.23 7.52
C THR A 25 5.73 -5.79 8.80
N LEU A 26 4.99 -6.63 9.55
CA LEU A 26 5.41 -7.21 10.83
C LEU A 26 6.64 -8.12 10.74
N ILE A 27 6.80 -8.87 9.65
CA ILE A 27 7.90 -9.83 9.50
C ILE A 27 9.20 -9.14 9.10
N ILE A 28 9.14 -8.14 8.20
CA ILE A 28 10.32 -7.48 7.66
C ILE A 28 10.30 -6.01 8.07
N GLN A 29 10.75 -5.76 9.29
CA GLN A 29 10.94 -4.42 9.83
C GLN A 29 12.42 -4.03 9.81
N ILE A 30 12.73 -2.93 9.13
CA ILE A 30 14.06 -2.31 9.20
C ILE A 30 13.85 -0.92 9.80
N PRO A 31 14.13 -0.72 11.10
CA PRO A 31 14.03 0.59 11.73
C PRO A 31 14.87 1.60 10.97
N ASN A 32 14.29 2.75 10.63
CA ASN A 32 15.07 3.89 10.17
C ASN A 32 15.43 4.71 11.43
N GLY A 33 16.67 5.20 11.52
CA GLY A 33 17.17 5.85 12.76
C GLY A 33 16.47 7.16 13.15
N MET A 34 15.31 7.46 12.58
CA MET A 34 14.55 8.72 12.66
C MET A 34 13.18 8.53 13.33
N GLY A 35 12.89 7.34 13.86
CA GLY A 35 11.65 7.06 14.62
C GLY A 35 10.53 6.42 13.80
N GLY A 36 10.81 6.02 12.57
CA GLY A 36 9.97 5.19 11.72
C GLY A 36 10.64 3.87 11.34
N TYR A 37 10.11 3.21 10.32
CA TYR A 37 10.63 1.94 9.84
C TYR A 37 10.30 1.72 8.36
N PHE A 38 11.08 0.86 7.70
CA PHE A 38 10.84 0.43 6.33
C PHE A 38 9.68 -0.57 6.25
N ASN A 39 8.59 -0.23 5.57
CA ASN A 39 7.38 -1.06 5.49
C ASN A 39 7.36 -1.88 4.18
N VAL A 40 7.69 -3.17 4.27
CA VAL A 40 7.63 -4.11 3.13
C VAL A 40 6.19 -4.47 2.73
N GLY A 41 5.21 -4.09 3.54
CA GLY A 41 3.79 -4.27 3.26
C GLY A 41 3.34 -3.65 1.93
N ASP A 42 4.05 -2.65 1.39
CA ASP A 42 3.76 -2.03 0.09
C ASP A 42 3.71 -3.02 -1.07
N VAL A 43 4.45 -4.12 -0.97
CA VAL A 43 4.33 -5.24 -1.91
C VAL A 43 2.89 -5.74 -1.94
N MET A 44 2.27 -5.99 -0.79
CA MET A 44 0.90 -6.49 -0.70
C MET A 44 -0.13 -5.42 -1.05
N ILE A 45 0.18 -4.14 -0.82
CA ILE A 45 -0.66 -3.01 -1.27
C ILE A 45 -0.73 -2.99 -2.79
N PHE A 46 0.41 -3.01 -3.47
CA PHE A 46 0.44 -3.02 -4.92
C PHE A 46 -0.09 -4.33 -5.51
N VAL A 47 0.18 -5.50 -4.90
CA VAL A 47 -0.46 -6.76 -5.33
C VAL A 47 -1.98 -6.63 -5.25
N SER A 48 -2.51 -6.10 -4.15
CA SER A 48 -3.94 -5.92 -3.94
C SER A 48 -4.54 -4.98 -4.99
N ALA A 49 -3.99 -3.78 -5.11
CA ALA A 49 -4.44 -2.73 -6.00
C ALA A 49 -4.37 -3.14 -7.48
N LEU A 50 -3.25 -3.74 -7.89
CA LEU A 50 -3.00 -4.13 -9.27
C LEU A 50 -3.81 -5.39 -9.64
N THR A 51 -4.13 -6.27 -8.72
CA THR A 51 -4.86 -7.53 -9.04
C THR A 51 -6.37 -7.36 -8.95
N PHE A 52 -6.86 -6.66 -7.93
CA PHE A 52 -8.28 -6.61 -7.56
C PHE A 52 -8.89 -5.25 -7.91
N SER A 53 -9.40 -4.49 -6.94
CA SER A 53 -10.08 -3.21 -7.21
C SER A 53 -9.45 -2.07 -6.40
N PRO A 54 -9.71 -0.80 -6.76
CA PRO A 54 -9.27 0.36 -5.98
C PRO A 54 -9.66 0.24 -4.50
N LEU A 55 -10.89 -0.23 -4.23
CA LEU A 55 -11.37 -0.38 -2.87
C LEU A 55 -10.59 -1.45 -2.09
N VAL A 56 -10.29 -2.59 -2.72
CA VAL A 56 -9.50 -3.66 -2.09
C VAL A 56 -8.05 -3.21 -1.88
N GLY A 57 -7.46 -2.51 -2.85
CA GLY A 57 -6.13 -1.91 -2.72
C GLY A 57 -6.05 -0.91 -1.58
N GLY A 58 -6.98 0.04 -1.52
CA GLY A 58 -7.00 1.08 -0.51
C GLY A 58 -7.26 0.55 0.90
N VAL A 59 -8.24 -0.33 1.07
CA VAL A 59 -8.51 -0.90 2.40
C VAL A 59 -7.35 -1.81 2.85
N ALA A 60 -6.73 -2.56 1.93
CA ALA A 60 -5.53 -3.32 2.23
C ALA A 60 -4.38 -2.43 2.70
N GLY A 61 -4.08 -1.36 1.96
CA GLY A 61 -3.00 -0.45 2.28
C GLY A 61 -3.22 0.34 3.55
N GLY A 62 -4.37 0.99 3.68
CA GLY A 62 -4.70 1.79 4.84
C GLY A 62 -4.85 0.96 6.11
N LEU A 63 -5.81 0.03 6.15
CA LEU A 63 -6.05 -0.74 7.38
C LEU A 63 -4.89 -1.67 7.71
N GLY A 64 -4.31 -2.35 6.73
CA GLY A 64 -3.20 -3.27 6.97
C GLY A 64 -1.99 -2.57 7.57
N SER A 65 -1.59 -1.45 6.97
CA SER A 65 -0.41 -0.71 7.44
C SER A 65 -0.65 0.04 8.74
N ALA A 66 -1.83 0.65 8.93
CA ALA A 66 -2.16 1.31 10.20
C ALA A 66 -2.25 0.34 11.38
N LEU A 67 -2.73 -0.90 11.13
CA LEU A 67 -2.68 -1.96 12.13
C LEU A 67 -1.24 -2.37 12.45
N ALA A 68 -0.36 -2.46 11.45
CA ALA A 68 1.06 -2.74 11.70
C ALA A 68 1.71 -1.65 12.56
N ASP A 69 1.46 -0.37 12.25
CA ASP A 69 1.94 0.77 13.06
C ASP A 69 1.47 0.66 14.51
N ALA A 70 0.18 0.36 14.72
CA ALA A 70 -0.39 0.22 16.05
C ALA A 70 0.24 -0.94 16.84
N LEU A 71 0.46 -2.08 16.19
CA LEU A 71 1.02 -3.28 16.83
C LEU A 71 2.52 -3.16 17.12
N MET A 72 3.25 -2.38 16.32
CA MET A 72 4.68 -2.16 16.49
C MET A 72 5.03 -0.99 17.42
N GLY A 73 4.04 -0.24 17.90
CA GLY A 73 4.26 0.91 18.79
C GLY A 73 4.47 2.24 18.07
N TYR A 74 4.32 2.30 16.74
CA TYR A 74 4.33 3.53 15.93
C TYR A 74 2.93 4.18 15.86
N LEU A 75 2.18 4.16 16.96
CA LEU A 75 0.77 4.60 17.02
C LEU A 75 0.51 6.01 16.50
N VAL A 76 1.50 6.91 16.61
CA VAL A 76 1.37 8.29 16.10
C VAL A 76 1.22 8.33 14.58
N PHE A 77 1.80 7.36 13.87
CA PHE A 77 1.71 7.24 12.42
C PHE A 77 0.40 6.59 11.97
N ALA A 78 -0.20 5.71 12.78
CA ALA A 78 -1.33 4.87 12.35
C ALA A 78 -2.49 5.65 11.71
N PRO A 79 -2.94 6.82 12.21
CA PRO A 79 -4.00 7.60 11.55
C PRO A 79 -3.58 8.16 10.18
N ALA A 80 -2.34 8.63 10.07
CA ALA A 80 -1.81 9.18 8.81
C ALA A 80 -1.59 8.05 7.80
N THR A 81 -0.97 6.95 8.23
CA THR A 81 -0.78 5.74 7.43
C THR A 81 -2.09 5.19 6.89
N LEU A 82 -3.16 5.17 7.71
CA LEU A 82 -4.49 4.73 7.26
C LEU A 82 -4.97 5.52 6.04
N VAL A 83 -4.73 6.83 6.03
CA VAL A 83 -5.14 7.73 4.94
C VAL A 83 -4.17 7.60 3.77
N ILE A 84 -2.88 7.81 4.00
CA ILE A 84 -1.84 7.86 2.97
C ILE A 84 -1.77 6.52 2.22
N LYS A 85 -1.61 5.40 2.93
CA LYS A 85 -1.54 4.08 2.28
C LYS A 85 -2.90 3.61 1.76
N GLY A 86 -3.99 4.14 2.32
CA GLY A 86 -5.32 3.96 1.77
C GLY A 86 -5.50 4.62 0.41
N LEU A 87 -4.96 5.83 0.24
CA LEU A 87 -4.94 6.56 -1.02
C LEU A 87 -3.98 5.91 -2.01
N GLU A 88 -2.78 5.51 -1.58
CA GLU A 88 -1.80 4.79 -2.40
C GLU A 88 -2.43 3.57 -3.08
N GLY A 89 -3.01 2.66 -2.30
CA GLY A 89 -3.63 1.45 -2.83
C GLY A 89 -4.85 1.74 -3.72
N SER A 90 -5.66 2.73 -3.35
CA SER A 90 -6.82 3.14 -4.15
C SER A 90 -6.40 3.74 -5.49
N LEU A 91 -5.41 4.62 -5.47
CA LEU A 91 -4.90 5.35 -6.63
C LEU A 91 -4.22 4.38 -7.60
N ALA A 92 -3.35 3.50 -7.10
CA ALA A 92 -2.76 2.44 -7.91
C ALA A 92 -3.83 1.56 -8.57
N GLY A 93 -4.85 1.16 -7.81
CA GLY A 93 -5.94 0.33 -8.29
C GLY A 93 -6.84 1.04 -9.31
N ALA A 94 -6.97 2.36 -9.22
CA ALA A 94 -7.73 3.18 -10.16
C ALA A 94 -6.97 3.44 -11.46
N ILE A 95 -5.65 3.56 -11.39
CA ILE A 95 -4.81 3.86 -12.56
C ILE A 95 -4.56 2.61 -13.40
N THR A 96 -4.36 1.44 -12.78
CA THR A 96 -4.11 0.19 -13.51
C THR A 96 -5.26 -0.15 -14.46
N ASN A 97 -4.92 -0.62 -15.66
CA ASN A 97 -5.89 -1.23 -16.57
C ASN A 97 -5.82 -2.77 -16.57
N LYS A 98 -4.95 -3.34 -15.71
CA LYS A 98 -4.68 -4.78 -15.53
C LYS A 98 -4.22 -5.53 -16.78
N LYS A 99 -3.92 -4.81 -17.86
CA LYS A 99 -3.57 -5.35 -19.19
C LYS A 99 -2.16 -4.97 -19.61
N SER A 100 -1.70 -3.78 -19.21
CA SER A 100 -0.41 -3.22 -19.61
C SER A 100 0.50 -3.06 -18.41
N VAL A 101 1.67 -3.69 -18.48
CA VAL A 101 2.74 -3.52 -17.48
C VAL A 101 3.16 -2.06 -17.39
N PHE A 102 3.19 -1.34 -18.52
CA PHE A 102 3.50 0.10 -18.50
C PHE A 102 2.47 0.89 -17.68
N ARG A 103 1.19 0.52 -17.77
CA ARG A 103 0.13 1.16 -16.97
C ARG A 103 0.25 0.80 -15.49
N ASP A 104 0.68 -0.42 -15.17
CA ASP A 104 0.96 -0.83 -13.79
C ASP A 104 2.16 -0.08 -13.20
N VAL A 105 3.25 0.07 -13.96
CA VAL A 105 4.41 0.88 -13.54
C VAL A 105 3.98 2.33 -13.30
N PHE A 106 3.20 2.91 -14.21
CA PHE A 106 2.67 4.27 -14.03
C PHE A 106 1.77 4.38 -12.79
N ALA A 107 0.94 3.37 -12.52
CA ALA A 107 0.12 3.30 -11.33
C ALA A 107 0.95 3.29 -10.04
N VAL A 108 2.00 2.47 -9.99
CA VAL A 108 2.93 2.39 -8.85
C VAL A 108 3.66 3.72 -8.66
N VAL A 109 4.16 4.34 -9.73
CA VAL A 109 4.90 5.61 -9.62
C VAL A 109 3.98 6.74 -9.15
N ALA A 110 2.76 6.85 -9.69
CA ALA A 110 1.81 7.89 -9.29
C ALA A 110 1.32 7.71 -7.85
N ALA A 111 0.98 6.48 -7.46
CA ALA A 111 0.58 6.17 -6.08
C ALA A 111 1.73 6.31 -5.09
N GLY A 112 2.93 5.85 -5.46
CA GLY A 112 4.12 6.00 -4.62
C GLY A 112 4.56 7.46 -4.46
N ALA A 113 4.39 8.30 -5.49
CA ALA A 113 4.62 9.73 -5.36
C ALA A 113 3.65 10.38 -4.37
N GLU A 114 2.37 9.99 -4.41
CA GLU A 114 1.39 10.41 -3.41
C GLU A 114 1.82 9.97 -2.01
N MET A 115 2.21 8.71 -1.84
CA MET A 115 2.67 8.18 -0.54
C MET A 115 3.87 8.95 0.01
N VAL A 116 4.92 9.14 -0.80
CA VAL A 116 6.13 9.88 -0.40
C VAL A 116 5.81 11.32 -0.01
N ILE A 117 4.95 12.01 -0.78
CA ILE A 117 4.51 13.38 -0.46
C ILE A 117 3.67 13.38 0.83
N GLY A 118 2.77 12.41 0.99
CA GLY A 118 1.90 12.28 2.16
C GLY A 118 2.69 12.16 3.46
N TYR A 119 3.67 11.24 3.50
CA TYR A 119 4.53 11.07 4.68
C TYR A 119 5.40 12.30 4.92
N PHE A 120 6.00 12.87 3.88
CA PHE A 120 6.80 14.10 4.01
C PHE A 120 5.99 15.25 4.63
N LEU A 121 4.76 15.48 4.17
CA LEU A 121 3.87 16.52 4.71
C LEU A 121 3.44 16.22 6.14
N PHE A 122 3.15 14.97 6.45
CA PHE A 122 2.79 14.54 7.81
C PHE A 122 3.94 14.78 8.79
N GLU A 123 5.15 14.35 8.45
CA GLU A 123 6.35 14.52 9.27
C GLU A 123 6.71 16.00 9.45
N LEU A 124 6.61 16.79 8.39
CA LEU A 124 6.97 18.20 8.42
C LEU A 124 5.97 19.05 9.23
N PHE A 125 4.68 18.87 9.00
CA PHE A 125 3.66 19.77 9.56
C PHE A 125 2.97 19.22 10.80
N VAL A 126 2.76 17.91 10.89
CA VAL A 126 2.03 17.30 12.02
C VAL A 126 3.00 16.85 13.10
N LEU A 127 4.07 16.13 12.73
CA LEU A 127 5.09 15.72 13.71
C LEU A 127 6.12 16.81 14.01
N GLN A 128 6.19 17.84 13.17
CA GLN A 128 7.08 18.99 13.34
C GLN A 128 8.56 18.59 13.46
N TRP A 129 8.98 17.54 12.75
CA TRP A 129 10.37 17.07 12.74
C TRP A 129 11.35 18.08 12.10
N GLY A 130 10.81 19.07 11.38
CA GLY A 130 11.59 20.07 10.66
C GLY A 130 12.10 19.55 9.31
N LEU A 131 12.44 20.49 8.42
CA LEU A 131 12.71 20.19 7.02
C LEU A 131 13.83 19.16 6.81
N SER A 132 14.90 19.22 7.61
CA SER A 132 16.04 18.32 7.45
C SER A 132 15.69 16.86 7.72
N LEU A 133 14.92 16.58 8.78
CA LEU A 133 14.55 15.20 9.14
C LEU A 133 13.50 14.66 8.17
N SER A 134 12.49 15.46 7.81
CA SER A 134 11.46 15.03 6.85
C SER A 134 12.04 14.75 5.45
N LEU A 135 13.05 15.52 5.01
CA LEU A 135 13.73 15.21 3.74
C LEU A 135 14.57 13.93 3.80
N ALA A 136 15.04 13.54 4.98
CA ALA A 136 15.87 12.35 5.17
C ALA A 136 15.07 11.03 5.07
N GLU A 137 13.75 11.08 5.25
CA GLU A 137 12.84 9.93 5.10
C GLU A 137 12.48 9.63 3.64
N ILE A 138 12.53 10.63 2.75
CA ILE A 138 12.14 10.50 1.34
C ILE A 138 12.86 9.33 0.64
N PRO A 139 14.20 9.15 0.74
CA PRO A 139 14.88 8.02 0.10
C PRO A 139 14.37 6.65 0.57
N MET A 140 14.04 6.51 1.86
CA MET A 140 13.50 5.28 2.41
C MET A 140 12.08 5.02 1.92
N ASN A 141 11.22 6.04 1.85
CA ASN A 141 9.89 5.92 1.28
C ASN A 141 9.93 5.58 -0.23
N ILE A 142 10.85 6.19 -0.99
CA ILE A 142 11.07 5.81 -2.40
C ILE A 142 11.51 4.35 -2.52
N ALA A 143 12.38 3.88 -1.63
CA ALA A 143 12.81 2.48 -1.64
C ALA A 143 11.64 1.51 -1.34
N GLN A 144 10.70 1.89 -0.46
CA GLN A 144 9.50 1.09 -0.20
C GLN A 144 8.64 0.96 -1.45
N VAL A 145 8.37 2.07 -2.15
CA VAL A 145 7.64 2.06 -3.44
C VAL A 145 8.37 1.20 -4.46
N ALA A 146 9.69 1.34 -4.58
CA ALA A 146 10.49 0.63 -5.56
C ALA A 146 10.43 -0.89 -5.33
N VAL A 147 10.61 -1.34 -4.09
CA VAL A 147 10.50 -2.76 -3.71
C VAL A 147 9.05 -3.25 -3.91
N GLY A 148 8.08 -2.44 -3.48
CA GLY A 148 6.66 -2.68 -3.65
C GLY A 148 6.27 -2.93 -5.11
N GLY A 149 6.72 -2.07 -6.02
CA GLY A 149 6.51 -2.22 -7.46
C GLY A 149 7.27 -3.38 -8.07
N LEU A 150 8.56 -3.52 -7.73
CA LEU A 150 9.45 -4.55 -8.27
C LEU A 150 8.93 -5.96 -8.01
N VAL A 151 8.37 -6.20 -6.81
CA VAL A 151 7.79 -7.49 -6.43
C VAL A 151 6.29 -7.54 -6.75
N GLY A 152 5.57 -6.47 -6.50
CA GLY A 152 4.11 -6.42 -6.61
C GLY A 152 3.60 -6.55 -8.04
N ILE A 153 4.28 -5.94 -9.02
CA ILE A 153 3.89 -6.04 -10.43
C ILE A 153 4.00 -7.50 -10.94
N PRO A 154 5.15 -8.20 -10.83
CA PRO A 154 5.24 -9.60 -11.24
C PRO A 154 4.22 -10.51 -10.56
N VAL A 155 4.02 -10.35 -9.24
CA VAL A 155 3.05 -11.14 -8.49
C VAL A 155 1.62 -10.87 -8.99
N ALA A 156 1.26 -9.61 -9.20
CA ALA A 156 -0.05 -9.24 -9.76
C ALA A 156 -0.25 -9.84 -11.16
N LEU A 157 0.77 -9.83 -12.03
CA LEU A 157 0.69 -10.46 -13.35
C LEU A 157 0.44 -11.96 -13.27
N ILE A 158 1.08 -12.65 -12.33
CA ILE A 158 0.86 -14.09 -12.09
C ILE A 158 -0.56 -14.32 -11.58
N LEU A 159 -1.00 -13.57 -10.56
CA LEU A 159 -2.33 -13.74 -9.96
C LEU A 159 -3.45 -13.45 -10.96
N ARG A 160 -3.31 -12.41 -11.80
CA ARG A 160 -4.27 -12.11 -12.87
C ARG A 160 -4.44 -13.26 -13.87
N ARG A 161 -3.42 -14.09 -14.08
CA ARG A 161 -3.49 -15.26 -14.97
C ARG A 161 -4.06 -16.50 -14.29
N ARG A 162 -3.97 -16.59 -12.96
CA ARG A 162 -4.31 -17.82 -12.20
C ARG A 162 -5.63 -17.72 -11.46
N LEU A 163 -6.06 -16.52 -11.08
CA LEU A 163 -7.30 -16.31 -10.36
C LEU A 163 -8.49 -16.21 -11.32
N PRO A 164 -9.69 -16.65 -10.92
CA PRO A 164 -10.92 -16.41 -11.68
C PRO A 164 -11.16 -14.92 -11.95
N GLU A 165 -11.75 -14.59 -13.11
CA GLU A 165 -12.06 -13.19 -13.48
C GLU A 165 -13.02 -12.53 -12.48
N LEU A 166 -13.95 -13.29 -11.94
CA LEU A 166 -14.91 -12.87 -10.92
C LEU A 166 -14.31 -12.33 -9.62
N LEU A 167 -13.03 -12.60 -9.32
CA LEU A 167 -12.32 -12.02 -8.18
C LEU A 167 -11.67 -10.67 -8.50
N ARG A 168 -11.54 -10.34 -9.79
CA ARG A 168 -10.72 -9.23 -10.30
C ARG A 168 -11.56 -8.01 -10.72
N ASP A 169 -12.88 -8.11 -10.68
CA ASP A 169 -13.85 -7.06 -11.00
C ASP A 169 -14.31 -6.28 -9.76
#